data_AF-R8Y6G9-F1
#
_entry.id   AF-R8Y6G9-F1
#
_cell.length_a   1.000
_cell.length_b   1.000
_cell.length_c   1.000
_cell.angle_alpha   90.00
_cell.angle_beta   90.00
_cell.angle_gamma   90.00
#
_symmetry.space_group_name_H-M   'P 1'
#
loop_
_entity.id
_entity.type
_entity.pdbx_description
1 polymer ?
#
loop_
_entity_poly.entity_id
_entity_poly.type
_entity_poly.pdbx_seq_one_letter_code
_entity_poly.pdbx_strand_id
1 'polypeptide(L)'
;MNQIETGIVQFEWAIKLYLYENAFVPAITLAGAAEGIFGEIKSGYIFHQVSENIAIKNNLQVKLVSKEINKVRNWLKHGSCHQSFTELSEQEFTEAAISRIIIAATALIHLKPDYMSNLFIKFMQHTQTHYSDFLPDNFDWNEIEIEE
;
A
#
# COMPACT_ATOMS: atom_id res chain seq x y z
N MET A 1 -9.77 -12.83 17.53
CA MET A 1 -8.95 -12.05 16.61
C MET A 1 -8.93 -10.62 17.13
N ASN A 2 -7.78 -10.09 17.52
CA ASN A 2 -7.65 -8.69 17.94
C ASN A 2 -7.59 -7.77 16.70
N GLN A 3 -7.75 -6.45 16.88
CA GLN A 3 -7.78 -5.50 15.76
C GLN A 3 -6.51 -5.55 14.89
N ILE A 4 -5.33 -5.74 15.51
CA ILE A 4 -4.06 -5.83 14.78
C ILE A 4 -4.04 -7.09 13.91
N GLU A 5 -4.44 -8.25 14.43
CA GLU A 5 -4.55 -9.50 13.67
C GLU A 5 -5.53 -9.35 12.50
N THR A 6 -6.68 -8.72 12.73
CA THR A 6 -7.63 -8.43 11.64
C THR A 6 -6.98 -7.57 10.57
N GLY A 7 -6.26 -6.50 10.94
CA GLY A 7 -5.53 -5.65 9.99
C GLY A 7 -4.45 -6.42 9.22
N ILE A 8 -3.72 -7.32 9.87
CA ILE A 8 -2.71 -8.18 9.22
C ILE A 8 -3.38 -9.11 8.21
N VAL A 9 -4.52 -9.72 8.54
CA VAL A 9 -5.28 -10.57 7.61
C VAL A 9 -5.72 -9.77 6.38
N GLN A 10 -6.24 -8.55 6.57
CA GLN A 10 -6.61 -7.67 5.44
C GLN A 10 -5.39 -7.33 4.57
N PHE A 11 -4.27 -7.00 5.20
CA PHE A 11 -3.02 -6.68 4.53
C PHE A 11 -2.47 -7.86 3.72
N GLU A 12 -2.41 -9.06 4.29
CA GLU A 12 -1.93 -10.25 3.61
C GLU A 12 -2.85 -10.67 2.46
N TRP A 13 -4.17 -10.55 2.62
CA TRP A 13 -5.09 -10.76 1.51
C TRP A 13 -4.92 -9.73 0.39
N ALA A 14 -4.66 -8.47 0.72
CA ALA A 14 -4.36 -7.45 -0.28
C ALA A 14 -3.14 -7.84 -1.13
N ILE A 15 -2.07 -8.33 -0.49
CA ILE A 15 -0.87 -8.83 -1.20
C ILE A 15 -1.21 -10.04 -2.08
N LYS A 16 -1.95 -11.03 -1.56
CA LYS A 16 -2.31 -12.23 -2.33
C LYS A 16 -3.12 -11.89 -3.58
N LEU A 17 -4.12 -11.02 -3.43
CA LEU A 17 -4.96 -10.57 -4.54
C LEU A 17 -4.17 -9.83 -5.60
N TYR A 18 -3.17 -9.05 -5.19
CA TYR A 18 -2.25 -8.38 -6.10
C TYR A 18 -1.33 -9.36 -6.83
N LEU A 19 -0.61 -10.22 -6.10
CA LEU A 19 0.43 -11.09 -6.67
C LEU A 19 -0.11 -12.27 -7.47
N TYR A 20 -1.23 -12.86 -7.04
CA TYR A 20 -1.67 -14.16 -7.56
C TYR A 20 -2.95 -14.09 -8.40
N GLU A 21 -3.75 -13.03 -8.25
CA GLU A 21 -5.09 -12.96 -8.85
C GLU A 21 -5.26 -11.78 -9.82
N ASN A 22 -4.28 -10.88 -9.94
CA ASN A 22 -4.39 -9.59 -10.66
C ASN A 22 -5.66 -8.80 -10.26
N ALA A 23 -6.12 -8.98 -9.02
CA ALA A 23 -7.38 -8.44 -8.53
C ALA A 23 -7.15 -7.08 -7.85
N PHE A 24 -6.80 -6.07 -8.64
CA PHE A 24 -6.33 -4.77 -8.13
C PHE A 24 -7.37 -4.02 -7.30
N VAL A 25 -8.64 -4.02 -7.71
CA VAL A 25 -9.71 -3.31 -6.97
C VAL A 25 -9.92 -3.91 -5.57
N PRO A 26 -10.07 -5.24 -5.42
CA PRO A 26 -10.04 -5.89 -4.11
C PRO A 26 -8.75 -5.61 -3.32
N ALA A 27 -7.57 -5.70 -3.95
CA ALA A 27 -6.29 -5.45 -3.28
C ALA A 27 -6.22 -4.03 -2.70
N ILE A 28 -6.57 -3.00 -3.49
CA ILE A 28 -6.64 -1.60 -3.04
C ILE A 28 -7.61 -1.44 -1.87
N THR A 29 -8.75 -2.13 -1.93
CA THR A 29 -9.80 -2.04 -0.92
C THR A 29 -9.34 -2.62 0.42
N LEU A 30 -8.76 -3.83 0.42
CA LEU A 30 -8.29 -4.48 1.65
C LEU A 30 -7.05 -3.79 2.22
N ALA A 31 -6.13 -3.31 1.38
CA ALA A 31 -4.99 -2.51 1.85
C ALA A 31 -5.45 -1.19 2.49
N GLY A 32 -6.49 -0.53 1.94
CA GLY A 32 -7.11 0.65 2.56
C GLY A 32 -7.82 0.34 3.88
N ALA A 33 -8.45 -0.84 4.00
CA ALA A 33 -9.05 -1.29 5.26
C ALA A 33 -7.98 -1.57 6.33
N ALA A 34 -6.89 -2.25 5.95
CA ALA A 34 -5.75 -2.51 6.83
C ALA A 34 -5.12 -1.21 7.34
N GLU A 35 -4.84 -0.25 6.44
CA GLU A 35 -4.36 1.09 6.79
C GLU A 35 -5.28 1.77 7.81
N GLY A 36 -6.60 1.76 7.58
CA GLY A 36 -7.57 2.37 8.50
C GLY A 36 -7.49 1.77 9.91
N ILE A 37 -7.46 0.44 10.00
CA ILE A 37 -7.31 -0.28 11.28
C ILE A 37 -6.00 0.10 11.97
N PHE A 38 -4.87 0.08 11.25
CA PHE A 38 -3.57 0.39 11.82
C PHE A 38 -3.45 1.86 12.25
N GLY A 39 -4.00 2.78 11.45
CA GLY A 39 -3.97 4.23 11.72
C GLY A 39 -4.80 4.64 12.93
N GLU A 40 -5.98 4.03 13.12
CA GLU A 40 -6.83 4.23 14.30
C GLU A 40 -6.09 3.85 15.59
N ILE A 41 -5.35 2.74 15.59
CA ILE A 41 -4.62 2.25 16.76
C ILE A 41 -3.49 3.22 17.18
N LYS A 42 -2.84 3.89 16.22
CA LYS A 42 -1.70 4.80 16.50
C LYS A 42 -2.06 6.28 16.58
N SER A 43 -3.33 6.66 16.44
CA SER A 43 -3.76 8.07 16.48
C SER A 43 -3.00 8.98 15.50
N GLY A 44 -2.60 8.45 14.34
CA GLY A 44 -1.73 9.15 13.40
C GLY A 44 -1.93 8.71 11.96
N TYR A 45 -2.10 9.70 11.07
CA TYR A 45 -2.30 9.50 9.63
C TYR A 45 -0.96 9.15 8.96
N ILE A 46 -0.61 7.86 8.92
CA ILE A 46 0.55 7.35 8.17
C ILE A 46 0.51 7.82 6.71
N PHE A 47 -0.70 7.85 6.12
CA PHE A 47 -0.92 8.43 4.79
C PHE A 47 -0.39 9.87 4.64
N HIS A 48 -0.63 10.74 5.63
CA HIS A 48 -0.19 12.13 5.58
C HIS A 48 1.33 12.22 5.66
N GLN A 49 1.95 11.47 6.58
CA GLN A 49 3.40 11.44 6.75
C GLN A 49 4.10 10.92 5.49
N VAL A 50 3.58 9.84 4.88
CA VAL A 50 4.10 9.33 3.61
C VAL A 50 3.98 10.39 2.51
N SER A 51 2.84 11.08 2.44
CA SER A 51 2.62 12.14 1.44
C SER A 51 3.56 13.34 1.65
N GLU A 52 3.84 13.72 2.89
CA GLU A 52 4.80 14.76 3.25
C GLU A 52 6.23 14.37 2.86
N ASN A 53 6.65 13.15 3.18
CA ASN A 53 8.00 12.67 2.87
C ASN A 53 8.26 12.65 1.36
N ILE A 54 7.31 12.13 0.58
CA ILE A 54 7.39 12.13 -0.89
C ILE A 54 7.46 13.57 -1.41
N ALA A 55 6.63 14.47 -0.87
CA ALA A 55 6.61 15.87 -1.28
C ALA A 55 7.93 16.59 -1.01
N ILE A 56 8.52 16.39 0.17
CA ILE A 56 9.81 16.97 0.54
C ILE A 56 10.92 16.42 -0.36
N LYS A 57 11.00 15.10 -0.53
CA LYS A 57 12.07 14.44 -1.32
C LYS A 57 12.07 14.89 -2.78
N ASN A 58 10.90 15.19 -3.34
CA ASN A 58 10.73 15.54 -4.75
C ASN A 58 10.48 17.03 -5.00
N ASN A 59 10.55 17.88 -3.98
CA ASN A 59 10.21 19.31 -4.05
C ASN A 59 8.81 19.57 -4.66
N LEU A 60 7.82 18.81 -4.21
CA LEU A 60 6.42 18.88 -4.65
C LEU A 60 5.51 19.46 -3.55
N GLN A 61 4.27 19.83 -3.92
CA GLN A 61 3.26 20.19 -2.95
C GLN A 61 2.58 18.94 -2.37
N VAL A 62 2.51 18.83 -1.04
CA VAL A 62 1.85 17.72 -0.31
C VAL A 62 0.43 17.45 -0.81
N LYS A 63 -0.32 18.52 -1.12
CA LYS A 63 -1.70 18.43 -1.64
C LYS A 63 -1.77 17.71 -2.98
N LEU A 64 -0.79 17.92 -3.87
CA LEU A 64 -0.73 17.26 -5.17
C LEU A 64 -0.40 15.77 -4.99
N VAL A 65 0.60 15.46 -4.18
CA VAL A 65 0.97 14.07 -3.85
C VAL A 65 -0.22 13.32 -3.25
N SER A 66 -0.90 13.91 -2.26
CA SER A 66 -2.07 13.32 -1.61
C SER A 66 -3.23 13.08 -2.58
N LYS A 67 -3.40 13.99 -3.57
CA LYS A 67 -4.43 13.87 -4.60
C LYS A 67 -4.12 12.70 -5.53
N GLU A 68 -2.88 12.57 -5.97
CA GLU A 68 -2.46 11.48 -6.87
C GLU A 68 -2.57 10.11 -6.18
N ILE A 69 -2.06 9.95 -4.95
CA ILE A 69 -2.17 8.67 -4.21
C ILE A 69 -3.64 8.29 -3.97
N ASN A 70 -4.54 9.26 -3.77
CA ASN A 70 -5.96 9.01 -3.59
C ASN A 70 -6.76 8.98 -4.90
N LYS A 71 -6.17 9.20 -6.08
CA LYS A 71 -6.89 9.29 -7.36
C LYS A 71 -7.79 8.08 -7.56
N VAL A 72 -7.20 6.88 -7.54
CA VAL A 72 -7.93 5.62 -7.77
C VAL A 72 -8.90 5.31 -6.63
N ARG A 73 -8.55 5.59 -5.36
CA ARG A 73 -9.48 5.38 -4.23
C ARG A 73 -10.70 6.30 -4.32
N ASN A 74 -10.49 7.57 -4.66
CA ASN A 74 -11.57 8.53 -4.82
C ASN A 74 -12.44 8.17 -6.02
N TRP A 75 -11.82 7.70 -7.10
CA TRP A 75 -12.53 7.13 -8.23
C TRP A 75 -13.38 5.92 -7.80
N LEU A 76 -12.85 4.99 -7.00
CA LEU A 76 -13.63 3.85 -6.48
C LEU A 76 -14.77 4.26 -5.53
N LYS A 77 -14.60 5.35 -4.77
CA LYS A 77 -15.62 5.85 -3.82
C LYS A 77 -16.75 6.60 -4.49
N HIS A 78 -16.43 7.37 -5.53
CA HIS A 78 -17.35 8.29 -6.20
C HIS A 78 -17.76 7.80 -7.60
N GLY A 79 -17.11 6.74 -8.08
CA GLY A 79 -17.46 6.03 -9.28
C GLY A 79 -18.89 5.53 -9.15
N SER A 80 -19.75 5.98 -10.06
CA SER A 80 -21.07 5.40 -10.21
C SER A 80 -20.91 3.93 -10.59
N CYS A 81 -21.72 3.02 -10.03
CA CYS A 81 -21.75 1.62 -10.48
C CYS A 81 -22.13 1.45 -11.97
N HIS A 82 -22.50 2.55 -12.64
CA HIS A 82 -22.82 2.65 -14.07
C HIS A 82 -21.72 3.38 -14.87
N GLN A 83 -20.71 3.96 -14.22
CA GLN A 83 -19.52 4.48 -14.90
C GLN A 83 -18.64 3.28 -15.25
N SER A 84 -18.33 3.14 -16.53
CA SER A 84 -17.44 2.07 -16.99
C SER A 84 -16.07 2.24 -16.35
N PHE A 85 -15.45 1.13 -15.94
CA PHE A 85 -14.06 1.03 -15.46
C PHE A 85 -13.00 1.46 -16.51
N THR A 86 -13.38 2.19 -17.54
CA THR A 86 -12.58 2.55 -18.72
C THR A 86 -11.85 3.88 -18.56
N GLU A 87 -12.10 4.63 -17.48
CA GLU A 87 -11.46 5.95 -17.26
C GLU A 87 -10.04 5.84 -16.66
N LEU A 88 -9.71 4.70 -16.06
CA LEU A 88 -8.38 4.41 -15.52
C LEU A 88 -7.78 3.21 -16.26
N SER A 89 -6.51 3.32 -16.58
CA SER A 89 -5.72 2.25 -17.18
C SER A 89 -5.38 1.15 -16.17
N GLU A 90 -5.09 -0.04 -16.67
CA GLU A 90 -4.57 -1.15 -15.84
C GLU A 90 -3.28 -0.77 -15.10
N GLN A 91 -2.43 0.05 -15.72
CA GLN A 91 -1.24 0.61 -15.08
C GLN A 91 -1.59 1.47 -13.87
N GLU A 92 -2.58 2.36 -13.99
CA GLU A 92 -3.03 3.19 -12.85
C GLU A 92 -3.60 2.37 -11.70
N PHE A 93 -4.31 1.27 -11.99
CA PHE A 93 -4.77 0.34 -10.96
C PHE A 93 -3.61 -0.42 -10.31
N THR A 94 -2.63 -0.84 -11.11
CA THR A 94 -1.42 -1.52 -10.63
C THR A 94 -0.63 -0.62 -9.68
N GLU A 95 -0.30 0.60 -10.10
CA GLU A 95 0.44 1.58 -9.30
C GLU A 95 -0.32 1.96 -8.03
N ALA A 96 -1.66 2.08 -8.10
CA ALA A 96 -2.48 2.36 -6.94
C ALA A 96 -2.52 1.19 -5.94
N ALA A 97 -2.57 -0.06 -6.43
CA ALA A 97 -2.50 -1.25 -5.58
C ALA A 97 -1.17 -1.32 -4.84
N ILE A 98 -0.05 -1.17 -5.57
CA ILE A 98 1.30 -1.14 -4.99
C ILE A 98 1.39 -0.04 -3.93
N SER A 99 1.04 1.19 -4.29
CA SER A 99 1.12 2.34 -3.39
C SER A 99 0.30 2.13 -2.11
N ARG A 100 -0.92 1.56 -2.24
CA ARG A 100 -1.79 1.34 -1.08
C ARG A 100 -1.29 0.22 -0.18
N ILE A 101 -0.78 -0.88 -0.75
CA ILE A 101 -0.16 -1.98 0.00
C ILE A 101 1.06 -1.45 0.77
N ILE A 102 1.92 -0.65 0.13
CA ILE A 102 3.09 -0.05 0.78
C ILE A 102 2.71 0.89 1.94
N ILE A 103 1.67 1.72 1.77
CA ILE A 103 1.18 2.59 2.85
C ILE A 103 0.65 1.75 4.03
N ALA A 104 -0.10 0.68 3.76
CA ALA A 104 -0.57 -0.23 4.81
C ALA A 104 0.60 -0.95 5.50
N ALA A 105 1.61 -1.40 4.75
CA ALA A 105 2.83 -2.00 5.28
C ALA A 105 3.57 -1.02 6.20
N THR A 106 3.69 0.24 5.78
CA THR A 106 4.31 1.30 6.58
C THR A 106 3.59 1.47 7.91
N ALA A 107 2.25 1.51 7.88
CA ALA A 107 1.45 1.62 9.10
C ALA A 107 1.62 0.41 10.03
N LEU A 108 1.69 -0.80 9.45
CA LEU A 108 1.94 -2.03 10.20
C LEU A 108 3.34 -2.06 10.82
N ILE A 109 4.39 -1.69 10.09
CA ILE A 109 5.76 -1.66 10.59
C ILE A 109 5.89 -0.65 11.73
N HIS A 110 5.21 0.49 11.67
CA HIS A 110 5.17 1.45 12.79
C HIS A 110 4.50 0.89 14.06
N LEU A 111 3.57 -0.05 13.92
CA LEU A 111 2.93 -0.77 15.04
C LEU A 111 3.75 -1.96 15.52
N LYS A 112 4.34 -2.69 14.58
CA LYS A 112 5.09 -3.93 14.78
C LYS A 112 6.36 -3.88 13.92
N PRO A 113 7.45 -3.26 14.42
CA PRO A 113 8.68 -3.04 13.64
C PRO A 113 9.31 -4.32 13.10
N ASP A 114 9.14 -5.44 13.81
CA ASP A 114 9.68 -6.75 13.43
C ASP A 114 8.74 -7.54 12.51
N TYR A 115 7.67 -6.93 11.98
CA TYR A 115 6.80 -7.61 11.03
C TYR A 115 7.51 -7.77 9.68
N MET A 116 7.82 -9.01 9.34
CA MET A 116 8.38 -9.38 8.05
C MET A 116 7.88 -10.77 7.66
N SER A 117 6.79 -10.85 6.90
CA SER A 117 6.26 -12.14 6.43
C SER A 117 6.88 -12.51 5.08
N ASN A 118 7.00 -13.82 4.80
CA ASN A 118 7.45 -14.33 3.51
C ASN A 118 6.62 -13.77 2.34
N LEU A 119 5.32 -13.57 2.57
CA LEU A 119 4.42 -12.95 1.61
C LEU A 119 4.76 -11.48 1.36
N PHE A 120 5.05 -10.71 2.41
CA PHE A 120 5.47 -9.32 2.28
C PHE A 120 6.82 -9.19 1.58
N ILE A 121 7.79 -10.06 1.90
CA ILE A 121 9.09 -10.10 1.20
C ILE A 121 8.88 -10.40 -0.29
N LYS A 122 8.07 -11.42 -0.64
CA LYS A 122 7.73 -11.74 -2.05
C LYS A 122 7.12 -10.54 -2.77
N PHE A 123 6.22 -9.82 -2.11
CA PHE A 123 5.64 -8.60 -2.67
C PHE A 123 6.71 -7.55 -2.97
N MET A 124 7.58 -7.26 -2.01
CA MET A 124 8.63 -6.26 -2.17
C MET A 124 9.65 -6.64 -3.26
N GLN A 125 9.98 -7.93 -3.37
CA GLN A 125 10.80 -8.49 -4.46
C GLN A 125 10.11 -8.32 -5.84
N HIS A 126 8.79 -8.53 -5.91
CA HIS A 126 8.03 -8.38 -7.15
C HIS A 126 7.92 -6.92 -7.61
N THR A 127 7.79 -5.97 -6.68
CA THR A 127 7.55 -4.55 -7.00
C THR A 127 8.82 -3.70 -7.07
N GLN A 128 10.00 -4.31 -7.20
CA GLN A 128 11.34 -3.73 -7.01
C GLN A 128 11.71 -2.46 -7.80
N THR A 129 10.82 -1.91 -8.62
CA THR A 129 11.01 -0.63 -9.32
C THR A 129 10.31 0.57 -8.66
N HIS A 130 9.56 0.39 -7.56
CA HIS A 130 8.81 1.49 -6.96
C HIS A 130 9.04 1.61 -5.44
N TYR A 131 9.69 2.71 -5.06
CA TYR A 131 9.81 3.24 -3.70
C TYR A 131 10.87 2.61 -2.79
N SER A 132 12.14 2.96 -3.06
CA SER A 132 13.27 2.82 -2.13
C SER A 132 13.17 3.76 -0.91
N ASP A 133 12.03 4.44 -0.71
CA ASP A 133 11.88 5.48 0.32
C ASP A 133 11.56 4.93 1.72
N PHE A 134 11.29 3.62 1.82
CA PHE A 134 10.84 2.97 3.06
C PHE A 134 11.96 2.22 3.80
N LEU A 135 13.15 2.14 3.20
CA LEU A 135 14.30 1.43 3.74
C LEU A 135 15.57 2.25 3.54
N PRO A 136 16.67 1.95 4.26
CA PRO A 136 17.95 2.59 4.02
C PRO A 136 18.34 2.49 2.55
N ASP A 137 18.93 3.57 2.02
CA ASP A 137 19.63 3.52 0.74
C ASP A 137 20.63 2.34 0.83
N ASN A 138 20.44 1.29 0.00
CA ASN A 138 21.18 0.00 -0.07
C ASN A 138 20.51 -1.26 0.52
N PHE A 139 19.22 -1.25 0.89
CA PHE A 139 18.53 -2.51 1.21
C PHE A 139 18.03 -3.23 -0.05
N ASP A 140 18.57 -4.42 -0.35
CA ASP A 140 18.11 -5.27 -1.46
C ASP A 140 17.18 -6.39 -0.95
N TRP A 141 15.91 -6.31 -1.34
CA TRP A 141 14.92 -7.33 -1.02
C TRP A 141 15.23 -8.72 -1.62
N ASN A 142 16.04 -8.80 -2.69
CA ASN A 142 16.40 -10.07 -3.32
C ASN A 142 17.44 -10.87 -2.52
N GLU A 143 18.18 -10.24 -1.62
CA GLU A 143 19.15 -10.94 -0.77
C GLU A 143 18.45 -11.74 0.35
N ILE A 144 17.16 -11.50 0.58
CA ILE A 144 16.39 -12.21 1.61
C ILE A 144 15.87 -13.53 1.04
N GLU A 145 16.42 -14.64 1.54
CA GLU A 145 15.87 -15.98 1.29
C GLU A 145 14.49 -16.12 1.96
N ILE A 146 13.53 -16.65 1.20
CA ILE A 146 12.18 -16.91 1.69
C ILE A 146 12.06 -18.38 2.03
N GLU A 147 11.73 -18.69 3.29
CA GLU A 147 11.39 -20.05 3.69
C GLU A 147 10.07 -20.50 3.01
N GLU A 148 10.07 -21.69 2.41
CA GLU A 148 8.87 -22.27 1.76
C GLU A 148 7.88 -22.88 2.75
#